data_AF-A0A7J8WNV4-F1
#
_entry.id   AF-A0A7J8WNV4-F1
#
_cell.length_a   1.000
_cell.length_b   1.000
_cell.length_c   1.000
_cell.angle_alpha   90.00
_cell.angle_beta   90.00
_cell.angle_gamma   90.00
#
_symmetry.space_group_name_H-M   'P 1'
#
loop_
_entity.id
_entity.type
_entity.pdbx_description
1 polymer ?
#
loop_
_entity_poly.entity_id
_entity_poly.type
_entity_poly.pdbx_seq_one_letter_code
_entity_poly.pdbx_strand_id
1 'polypeptide(L)'
;MSFAYSSIGLGLSIAKVAGGEHVRTSLTGVTVGVDVSGSEKVWRTFQAIGDIAFAYAYSTVLIEIQATFGNDAPGNFLTGFGFYEPFWLIDFANICIAIHLIGAYQVFAQPLFGFVEGWCSRNWPNSKFITSEHAVDVPFYGIYYLNFF
;
A
#
# COMPACT_ATOMS: atom_id res chain seq x y z
N MET A 1 9.79 -12.78 7.74
CA MET A 1 9.74 -11.35 7.41
C MET A 1 8.62 -10.61 8.14
N SER A 2 7.37 -11.09 8.14
CA SER A 2 6.21 -10.46 8.82
C SER A 2 6.35 -10.27 10.34
N PHE A 3 6.99 -11.22 11.05
CA PHE A 3 7.15 -11.16 12.51
C PHE A 3 7.95 -9.92 12.99
N ALA A 4 9.00 -9.54 12.26
CA ALA A 4 9.83 -8.39 12.62
C ALA A 4 9.08 -7.07 12.44
N TYR A 5 8.37 -6.89 11.31
CA TYR A 5 7.54 -5.70 11.08
C TYR A 5 6.38 -5.59 12.07
N SER A 6 5.70 -6.70 12.39
CA SER A 6 4.63 -6.71 13.40
C SER A 6 5.15 -6.36 14.79
N SER A 7 6.35 -6.83 15.15
CA SER A 7 6.97 -6.54 16.45
C SER A 7 7.37 -5.07 16.57
N ILE A 8 7.88 -4.48 15.48
CA ILE A 8 8.19 -3.03 15.42
C ILE A 8 6.90 -2.20 15.53
N GLY A 9 5.86 -2.55 14.77
CA GLY A 9 4.57 -1.84 14.80
C GLY A 9 3.89 -1.92 16.18
N LEU A 10 3.94 -3.08 16.82
CA LEU A 10 3.44 -3.28 18.19
C LEU A 10 4.25 -2.46 19.20
N GLY A 11 5.58 -2.51 19.12
CA GLY A 11 6.47 -1.76 19.99
C GLY A 11 6.26 -0.24 19.91
N LEU A 12 6.13 0.30 18.70
CA LEU A 12 5.85 1.72 18.46
C LEU A 12 4.48 2.13 19.00
N SER A 13 3.48 1.27 18.85
CA SER A 13 2.12 1.51 19.36
C SER A 13 2.09 1.52 20.89
N ILE A 14 2.77 0.57 21.55
CA ILE A 14 2.92 0.53 23.01
C ILE A 14 3.69 1.75 23.52
N ALA A 15 4.80 2.12 22.86
CA ALA A 15 5.59 3.29 23.22
C ALA A 15 4.77 4.59 23.13
N LYS A 16 3.92 4.73 22.10
CA LYS A 16 3.03 5.87 21.93
C LYS A 16 1.98 5.97 23.07
N VAL A 17 1.47 4.84 23.55
CA VAL A 17 0.51 4.78 24.68
C VAL A 17 1.19 5.03 26.02
N ALA A 18 2.39 4.49 26.23
CA ALA A 18 3.15 4.64 27.47
C ALA A 18 3.74 6.05 27.66
N GLY A 19 3.92 6.81 26.57
CA GLY A 19 4.50 8.16 26.59
C GLY A 19 3.63 9.27 27.20
N GLY A 20 2.42 8.98 27.68
CA GLY A 20 1.61 9.93 28.45
C GLY A 20 0.96 11.07 27.65
N GLU A 21 1.15 11.14 26.33
CA GLU A 21 0.24 11.91 25.48
C GLU A 21 -1.14 11.24 25.57
N HIS A 22 -2.12 11.93 26.14
CA HIS A 22 -3.53 11.54 26.05
C HIS A 22 -3.93 11.60 24.57
N VAL A 23 -3.65 10.52 23.83
CA VAL A 23 -4.18 10.33 22.48
C VAL A 23 -5.69 10.30 22.67
N ARG A 24 -6.39 11.33 22.22
CA ARG A 24 -7.85 11.33 22.16
C ARG A 24 -8.26 10.29 21.12
N THR A 25 -8.31 9.04 21.53
CA THR A 25 -8.84 7.94 20.73
C THR A 25 -10.36 8.03 20.82
N SER A 26 -11.03 7.93 19.68
CA SER A 26 -12.49 7.82 19.62
C SER A 26 -12.82 6.52 18.94
N LEU A 27 -13.94 5.90 19.31
CA LEU A 27 -14.45 4.67 18.70
C LEU A 27 -14.65 4.81 17.17
N THR A 28 -14.76 6.05 16.68
CA THR A 28 -14.90 6.40 15.25
C THR A 28 -13.63 7.02 14.65
N GLY A 29 -12.50 6.96 15.36
CA GLY A 29 -11.25 7.61 14.95
C GLY A 29 -11.28 9.13 15.10
N VAL A 30 -10.48 9.82 14.28
CA VAL A 30 -10.29 11.28 14.31
C VAL A 30 -11.63 12.01 14.13
N THR A 31 -11.87 13.04 14.94
CA THR A 31 -13.04 13.91 14.81
C THR A 31 -12.93 14.76 13.55
N VAL A 32 -13.98 14.82 12.72
CA VAL A 32 -14.04 15.73 11.56
C VAL A 32 -13.92 17.16 12.11
N GLY A 33 -12.91 17.90 11.67
CA GLY A 33 -12.44 19.14 12.29
C GLY A 33 -11.23 19.74 11.55
N VAL A 34 -10.55 20.72 12.16
CA VAL A 34 -9.54 21.63 11.53
C VAL A 34 -8.50 20.95 10.64
N ASP A 35 -8.16 19.68 10.89
CA ASP A 35 -7.09 18.96 10.17
C ASP A 35 -7.55 17.84 9.23
N VAL A 36 -8.85 17.45 9.22
CA VAL A 36 -9.32 16.31 8.39
C VAL A 36 -10.75 16.53 7.87
N SER A 37 -10.90 16.45 6.54
CA SER A 37 -12.21 16.55 5.89
C SER A 37 -13.07 15.28 6.09
N GLY A 38 -14.38 15.41 5.92
CA GLY A 38 -15.31 14.27 6.05
C GLY A 38 -15.05 13.15 5.04
N SER A 39 -14.71 13.51 3.79
CA SER A 39 -14.35 12.54 2.75
C SER A 39 -13.03 11.83 3.06
N GLU A 40 -12.06 12.54 3.61
CA GLU A 40 -10.77 11.97 3.97
C GLU A 40 -10.86 11.03 5.17
N LYS A 41 -11.75 11.33 6.13
CA LYS A 41 -12.09 10.38 7.19
C LYS A 41 -12.65 9.08 6.61
N VAL A 42 -13.62 9.17 5.70
CA VAL A 42 -14.23 8.01 5.04
C VAL A 42 -13.19 7.22 4.25
N TRP A 43 -12.34 7.90 3.49
CA TRP A 43 -11.25 7.29 2.72
C TRP A 43 -10.28 6.52 3.62
N ARG A 44 -9.80 7.13 4.71
CA ARG A 44 -8.87 6.50 5.65
C ARG A 44 -9.51 5.31 6.38
N THR A 45 -10.82 5.35 6.64
CA THR A 45 -11.55 4.19 7.18
C THR A 45 -11.58 3.04 6.17
N PHE A 46 -11.89 3.31 4.89
CA PHE A 46 -11.86 2.27 3.85
C PHE A 46 -10.46 1.70 3.65
N GLN A 47 -9.43 2.55 3.67
CA GLN A 47 -8.04 2.11 3.60
C GLN A 47 -7.69 1.17 4.75
N ALA A 48 -8.01 1.54 5.99
CA ALA A 48 -7.74 0.69 7.16
C ALA A 48 -8.49 -0.65 7.11
N ILE A 49 -9.74 -0.65 6.65
CA ILE A 49 -10.51 -1.90 6.45
C ILE A 49 -9.86 -2.75 5.35
N GLY A 50 -9.41 -2.14 4.26
CA GLY A 50 -8.68 -2.81 3.18
C GLY A 50 -7.38 -3.46 3.68
N ASP A 51 -6.60 -2.73 4.48
CA ASP A 51 -5.36 -3.23 5.08
C ASP A 51 -5.61 -4.43 6.00
N ILE A 52 -6.67 -4.39 6.81
CA ILE A 52 -7.08 -5.51 7.69
C ILE A 52 -7.52 -6.71 6.87
N ALA A 53 -8.38 -6.52 5.87
CA ALA A 53 -8.87 -7.58 4.99
C ALA A 53 -7.70 -8.26 4.25
N PHE A 54 -6.75 -7.47 3.76
CA PHE A 54 -5.56 -7.96 3.08
C PHE A 54 -4.64 -8.76 4.01
N ALA A 55 -4.41 -8.31 5.24
CA ALA A 55 -3.63 -9.02 6.24
C ALA A 55 -4.27 -10.38 6.61
N TYR A 56 -5.60 -10.43 6.73
CA TYR A 56 -6.32 -11.65 7.09
C TYR A 56 -6.33 -12.68 5.95
N ALA A 57 -6.49 -12.23 4.71
CA ALA A 57 -6.42 -13.08 3.53
C ALA A 57 -5.03 -13.74 3.38
N TYR A 58 -3.94 -12.99 3.63
CA TYR A 58 -2.59 -13.56 3.53
C TYR A 58 -2.34 -14.65 4.59
N SER A 59 -2.77 -14.43 5.83
CA SER A 59 -2.57 -15.40 6.92
C SER A 59 -3.34 -16.70 6.70
N THR A 60 -4.57 -16.63 6.18
CA THR A 60 -5.39 -17.81 5.91
C THR A 60 -4.83 -18.61 4.74
N VAL A 61 -4.45 -17.94 3.65
CA VAL A 61 -3.81 -18.60 2.49
C VAL A 61 -2.51 -19.30 2.87
N LEU A 62 -1.67 -18.69 3.71
CA LEU A 62 -0.43 -19.32 4.17
C LEU A 62 -0.67 -20.61 4.98
N ILE A 63 -1.68 -20.63 5.84
CA ILE A 63 -2.02 -21.81 6.65
C ILE A 63 -2.54 -22.94 5.74
N GLU A 64 -3.42 -22.64 4.79
CA GLU A 64 -3.96 -23.61 3.82
C GLU A 64 -2.85 -24.20 2.95
N ILE A 65 -1.91 -23.39 2.46
CA ILE A 65 -0.78 -23.85 1.66
C ILE A 65 0.13 -24.78 2.50
N GLN A 66 0.44 -24.39 3.74
CA GLN A 66 1.27 -25.22 4.60
C GLN A 66 0.56 -26.51 5.02
N ALA A 67 -0.76 -26.47 5.22
CA ALA A 67 -1.56 -27.67 5.48
C ALA A 67 -1.62 -28.61 4.26
N THR A 68 -1.60 -28.06 3.04
CA THR A 68 -1.72 -28.84 1.79
C THR A 68 -0.37 -29.42 1.34
N PHE A 69 0.73 -28.67 1.45
CA PHE A 69 2.03 -29.08 0.91
C PHE A 69 3.10 -29.37 1.98
N GLY A 70 2.85 -29.02 3.25
CA GLY A 70 3.80 -29.23 4.34
C GLY A 70 5.16 -28.59 4.05
N ASN A 71 6.24 -29.38 4.17
CA ASN A 71 7.60 -28.94 3.86
C ASN A 71 7.94 -28.97 2.36
N ASP A 72 7.08 -29.58 1.53
CA ASP A 72 7.26 -29.66 0.07
C ASP A 72 6.62 -28.46 -0.66
N ALA A 73 6.23 -27.42 0.09
CA ALA A 73 5.66 -26.21 -0.48
C ALA A 73 6.63 -25.56 -1.48
N PRO A 74 6.22 -25.34 -2.74
CA PRO A 74 7.11 -24.79 -3.75
C PRO A 74 7.50 -23.34 -3.41
N GLY A 75 8.79 -23.03 -3.49
CA GLY A 75 9.32 -21.68 -3.22
C GLY A 75 8.86 -20.59 -4.19
N ASN A 76 8.32 -20.99 -5.36
CA ASN A 76 7.65 -20.09 -6.30
C ASN A 76 6.30 -20.69 -6.71
N PHE A 77 5.21 -20.09 -6.25
CA PHE A 77 3.85 -20.53 -6.59
C PHE A 77 3.52 -20.40 -8.07
N LEU A 78 4.21 -19.54 -8.82
CA LEU A 78 3.97 -19.33 -10.26
C LEU A 78 4.47 -20.49 -11.14
N THR A 79 5.44 -21.27 -10.66
CA THR A 79 6.08 -22.35 -11.46
C THR A 79 6.14 -23.69 -10.74
N GLY A 80 6.03 -23.69 -9.41
CA GLY A 80 6.32 -24.87 -8.60
C GLY A 80 5.12 -25.76 -8.31
N PHE A 81 3.91 -25.36 -8.72
CA PHE A 81 2.74 -26.19 -8.46
C PHE A 81 2.58 -27.40 -9.37
N GLY A 82 3.31 -27.52 -10.50
CA GLY A 82 3.32 -28.74 -11.33
C GLY A 82 1.96 -29.19 -11.90
N PHE A 83 0.86 -28.53 -11.54
CA PHE A 83 -0.48 -28.77 -12.03
C PHE A 83 -0.61 -28.11 -13.40
N TYR A 84 -0.23 -28.83 -14.44
CA TYR A 84 -0.44 -28.40 -15.82
C TYR A 84 -1.93 -28.47 -16.22
N GLU A 85 -2.84 -28.92 -15.34
CA GLU A 85 -4.29 -28.88 -15.62
C GLU A 85 -5.11 -28.43 -14.41
N PRO A 86 -6.05 -27.48 -14.58
CA PRO A 86 -6.40 -26.80 -15.83
C PRO A 86 -5.68 -25.45 -16.00
N PHE A 87 -5.03 -25.23 -17.15
CA PHE A 87 -4.21 -24.03 -17.45
C PHE A 87 -4.93 -22.68 -17.26
N TRP A 88 -6.25 -22.63 -17.50
CA TRP A 88 -7.03 -21.39 -17.36
C TRP A 88 -7.03 -20.83 -15.93
N LEU A 89 -6.91 -21.70 -14.92
CA LEU A 89 -6.92 -21.28 -13.52
C LEU A 89 -5.60 -20.60 -13.15
N ILE A 90 -4.49 -21.07 -13.71
CA ILE A 90 -3.16 -20.45 -13.57
C ILE A 90 -3.14 -19.10 -14.28
N ASP A 91 -3.67 -19.02 -15.50
CA ASP A 91 -3.75 -17.75 -16.23
C ASP A 91 -4.63 -16.72 -15.49
N PHE A 92 -5.76 -17.16 -14.93
CA PHE A 92 -6.61 -16.30 -14.11
C PHE A 92 -5.92 -15.82 -12.84
N ALA A 93 -5.20 -16.72 -12.14
CA ALA A 93 -4.42 -16.36 -10.96
C ALA A 93 -3.30 -15.36 -11.31
N ASN A 94 -2.61 -15.56 -12.43
CA ASN A 94 -1.57 -14.65 -12.92
C ASN A 94 -2.13 -13.26 -13.24
N ILE A 95 -3.32 -13.17 -13.85
CA ILE A 95 -4.00 -11.89 -14.10
C ILE A 95 -4.35 -11.20 -12.77
N CYS A 96 -4.90 -11.94 -11.80
CA CYS A 96 -5.23 -11.39 -10.49
C CYS A 96 -3.98 -10.86 -9.78
N ILE A 97 -2.87 -11.62 -9.83
CA ILE A 97 -1.57 -11.21 -9.29
C ILE A 97 -1.06 -9.96 -9.99
N ALA A 98 -1.13 -9.90 -11.33
CA ALA A 98 -0.69 -8.72 -12.09
C ALA A 98 -1.49 -7.46 -11.70
N ILE A 99 -2.82 -7.54 -11.67
CA ILE A 99 -3.69 -6.43 -11.25
C ILE A 99 -3.33 -5.99 -9.82
N HIS A 100 -3.16 -6.96 -8.92
CA HIS A 100 -2.84 -6.68 -7.53
C HIS A 100 -1.46 -6.02 -7.38
N LEU A 101 -0.44 -6.52 -8.07
CA LEU A 101 0.92 -5.98 -8.03
C LEU A 101 1.01 -4.57 -8.62
N ILE A 102 0.25 -4.27 -9.68
CA ILE A 102 0.19 -2.92 -10.25
C ILE A 102 -0.39 -1.94 -9.21
N GLY A 103 -1.50 -2.29 -8.56
CA GLY A 103 -2.10 -1.47 -7.51
C GLY A 103 -1.20 -1.33 -6.29
N ALA A 104 -0.59 -2.44 -5.83
CA ALA A 104 0.34 -2.44 -4.72
C ALA A 104 1.59 -1.59 -5.01
N TYR A 105 2.11 -1.65 -6.25
CA TYR A 105 3.21 -0.81 -6.68
C TYR A 105 2.83 0.67 -6.62
N GLN A 106 1.66 1.05 -7.13
CA GLN A 106 1.20 2.44 -7.10
C GLN A 106 1.13 2.98 -5.66
N VAL A 107 0.48 2.24 -4.75
CA VAL A 107 0.33 2.66 -3.35
C VAL A 107 1.67 2.67 -2.60
N PHE A 108 2.54 1.68 -2.86
CA PHE A 108 3.85 1.60 -2.22
C PHE A 108 4.82 2.67 -2.70
N ALA A 109 4.79 3.02 -3.99
CA ALA A 109 5.69 3.99 -4.58
C ALA A 109 5.34 5.43 -4.17
N GLN A 110 4.04 5.75 -3.97
CA GLN A 110 3.55 7.09 -3.65
C GLN A 110 4.27 7.76 -2.45
N PRO A 111 4.39 7.13 -1.27
CA PRO A 111 5.11 7.72 -0.13
C PRO A 111 6.59 7.99 -0.40
N LEU A 112 7.24 7.13 -1.18
CA LEU A 112 8.66 7.28 -1.51
C LEU A 112 8.86 8.48 -2.45
N PHE A 113 8.05 8.56 -3.52
CA PHE A 113 8.09 9.70 -4.43
C PHE A 113 7.75 11.00 -3.69
N GLY A 114 6.68 11.02 -2.89
CA GLY A 114 6.33 12.21 -2.10
C GLY A 114 7.41 12.64 -1.11
N PHE A 115 8.14 11.69 -0.50
CA PHE A 115 9.29 12.01 0.35
C PHE A 115 10.43 12.65 -0.46
N VAL A 116 10.78 12.07 -1.60
CA VAL A 116 11.85 12.57 -2.48
C VAL A 116 11.47 13.94 -3.05
N GLU A 117 10.25 14.09 -3.57
CA GLU A 117 9.71 15.35 -4.06
C GLU A 117 9.75 16.44 -2.99
N GLY A 118 9.30 16.13 -1.78
CA GLY A 118 9.32 17.06 -0.65
C GLY A 118 10.74 17.42 -0.19
N TRP A 119 11.70 16.50 -0.30
CA TRP A 119 13.10 16.79 -0.03
C TRP A 119 13.72 17.68 -1.12
N CYS A 120 13.53 17.34 -2.40
CA CYS A 120 14.02 18.10 -3.54
C CYS A 120 13.48 19.54 -3.54
N SER A 121 12.18 19.70 -3.30
CA SER A 121 11.52 21.01 -3.27
C SER A 121 12.06 21.93 -2.17
N ARG A 122 12.43 21.36 -1.01
CA ARG A 122 13.04 22.13 0.10
C ARG A 122 14.48 22.55 -0.18
N ASN A 123 15.26 21.68 -0.82
CA ASN A 123 16.68 21.95 -1.07
C ASN A 123 16.92 22.82 -2.32
N TRP A 124 16.04 22.77 -3.32
CA TRP A 124 16.15 23.57 -4.55
C TRP A 124 14.86 24.32 -4.90
N PRO A 125 14.43 25.27 -4.04
CA PRO A 125 13.16 25.98 -4.22
C PRO A 125 13.09 26.83 -5.51
N ASN A 126 14.25 27.26 -6.02
CA ASN A 126 14.33 28.10 -7.23
C ASN A 126 14.43 27.29 -8.54
N SER A 127 14.44 25.96 -8.48
CA SER A 127 14.57 25.12 -9.67
C SER A 127 13.22 24.92 -10.35
N LYS A 128 13.00 25.59 -11.48
CA LYS A 128 11.78 25.43 -12.30
C LYS A 128 11.53 23.98 -12.76
N PHE A 129 12.57 23.15 -12.81
CA PHE A 129 12.40 21.73 -13.17
C PHE A 129 11.74 20.92 -12.05
N ILE A 130 11.96 21.30 -10.78
CA ILE A 130 11.48 20.58 -9.60
C ILE A 130 10.15 21.16 -9.09
N THR A 131 9.98 22.48 -9.18
CA THR A 131 8.85 23.19 -8.55
C THR A 131 7.77 23.64 -9.53
N SER A 132 7.94 23.42 -10.83
CA SER A 132 6.94 23.79 -11.84
C SER A 132 6.19 22.59 -12.37
N GLU A 133 4.87 22.72 -12.42
CA GLU A 133 4.03 21.84 -13.22
C GLU A 133 4.18 22.19 -14.70
N HIS A 134 4.30 21.17 -15.54
CA HIS A 134 4.44 21.28 -16.98
C HIS A 134 3.15 20.76 -17.63
N ALA A 135 2.50 21.62 -18.40
CA ALA A 135 1.30 21.25 -19.15
C ALA A 135 1.71 20.36 -20.34
N VAL A 136 1.23 19.11 -20.33
CA VAL A 136 1.38 18.16 -21.41
C VAL A 136 0.02 17.95 -22.05
N ASP A 137 -0.11 18.35 -23.31
CA ASP A 137 -1.29 18.09 -24.11
C ASP A 137 -1.23 16.65 -24.63
N VAL A 138 -2.13 15.80 -24.13
CA VAL A 138 -2.24 14.41 -24.56
C VAL A 138 -3.33 14.33 -25.62
N PRO A 139 -3.00 13.94 -26.86
CA PRO A 139 -3.97 13.86 -27.94
C PRO A 139 -5.20 13.04 -27.53
N PHE A 140 -6.40 13.59 -27.75
CA PHE A 140 -7.70 12.99 -27.42
C PHE A 140 -8.05 12.86 -25.92
N TYR A 141 -7.14 13.22 -25.00
CA TYR A 141 -7.35 13.10 -23.55
C TYR A 141 -7.24 14.43 -22.79
N GLY A 142 -6.77 15.51 -23.43
CA GLY A 142 -6.73 16.85 -22.87
C GLY A 142 -5.37 17.22 -22.27
N ILE A 143 -5.34 18.35 -21.57
CA ILE A 143 -4.12 18.92 -20.99
C ILE A 143 -3.96 18.41 -19.56
N TYR A 144 -2.82 17.78 -19.29
CA TYR A 144 -2.42 17.31 -17.96
C TYR A 144 -1.28 18.17 -17.42
N TYR A 145 -1.39 18.62 -16.18
CA TYR A 145 -0.31 19.31 -15.48
C TYR A 145 0.52 18.27 -14.75
N LEU A 146 1.74 18.02 -15.25
CA LEU A 146 2.66 17.03 -14.69
C LEU A 146 3.79 17.74 -13.96
N ASN A 147 4.03 17.36 -12.72
CA ASN A 147 5.31 17.61 -12.06
C ASN A 147 6.26 16.44 -12.38
N PHE A 148 7.54 16.72 -12.56
CA PHE A 148 8.57 15.71 -12.81
C PHE A 148 9.04 14.98 -11.55
N PHE A 149 8.54 15.39 -10.38
CA PHE A 149 8.74 14.75 -9.09
C PHE A 149 7.41 14.62 -8.35
#